data_AF-A0A938B3H2-F1
#
_entry.id   AF-A0A938B3H2-F1
#
_cell.length_a   1.000
_cell.length_b   1.000
_cell.length_c   1.000
_cell.angle_alpha   90.00
_cell.angle_beta   90.00
_cell.angle_gamma   90.00
#
_symmetry.space_group_name_H-M   'P 1'
#
loop_
_entity.id
_entity.type
_entity.pdbx_description
1 polymer ?
#
loop_
_entity_poly.entity_id
_entity_poly.type
_entity_poly.pdbx_seq_one_letter_code
_entity_poly.pdbx_strand_id
1 'polypeptide(L)'
;MQVSRRHILKGIAALGTAVMAESAFGAPIRYFKPLQVDNPLAYYPNRDWEQVYRNLLKPDSSFVFLCAPNDTHNCLLKAYVKNDVVVRIGPTYGYGKATDLYGNTSSARWDPRLYQKGLALPRRIYGDRRLKAPMVRQGFKEWVDAGFPRDTATGRPDPKYFQRGKDSWLRVSWDTAYEMAAKALENIARTYSGTQGASYLRQQEYDPAMIDALEGAGTQTIKLRGGMAFLGATRIYGLYRFANMLALLDAKIRGVGPEQAHGGRGWDSYSWHTDLPPGHPMVTGVQTNDFDLFAVEHANLALVWGMNWITTKMPDSHWLTEARLKGTHVVNISVEYGATASKADEVVVIRPGTDPAFALGLAQVILAKNLFDADFVARNTDLPFLVRLDTLQPLRPQEVFASYQAPALTSLRFVKPGEKTPPSTQQQGQYAAESMQLVDGQNLSNLINKLRTD
;
A
#
# COMPACT_ATOMS: atom_id res chain seq x y z
N MET A 1 41.58 17.87 50.87
CA MET A 1 40.57 18.95 51.03
C MET A 1 39.94 19.21 49.66
N GLN A 2 38.71 18.77 49.43
CA GLN A 2 38.04 18.90 48.12
C GLN A 2 37.51 20.33 47.94
N VAL A 3 38.12 21.09 47.03
CA VAL A 3 37.65 22.44 46.69
C VAL A 3 36.50 22.32 45.71
N SER A 4 35.28 22.64 46.14
CA SER A 4 34.11 22.64 45.26
C SER A 4 34.06 23.89 44.38
N ARG A 5 33.46 23.79 43.17
CA ARG A 5 33.23 24.91 42.24
C ARG A 5 32.64 26.16 42.91
N ARG A 6 31.85 25.98 43.98
CA ARG A 6 31.23 27.07 44.74
C ARG A 6 32.23 27.89 45.56
N HIS A 7 33.32 27.29 46.02
CA HIS A 7 34.41 27.99 46.71
C HIS A 7 35.28 28.80 45.75
N ILE A 8 35.52 28.28 44.54
CA ILE A 8 36.26 29.01 43.49
C ILE A 8 35.49 30.26 43.06
N LEU A 9 34.17 30.14 42.84
CA LEU A 9 33.33 31.27 42.44
C LEU A 9 33.21 32.35 43.53
N LYS A 10 33.17 31.96 44.81
CA LYS A 10 33.21 32.93 45.91
C LYS A 10 34.57 33.64 46.05
N GLY A 11 35.67 32.93 45.77
CA GLY A 11 37.01 33.52 45.75
C GLY A 11 37.19 34.55 44.63
N ILE A 12 36.65 34.28 43.44
CA ILE A 12 36.70 35.21 42.30
C ILE A 12 35.82 36.44 42.56
N ALA A 13 34.65 36.27 43.18
CA ALA A 13 33.79 37.40 43.55
C ALA A 13 34.45 38.32 44.61
N ALA A 14 35.23 37.77 45.54
CA ALA A 14 35.94 38.54 46.56
C ALA A 14 37.21 39.24 46.02
N LEU A 15 37.88 38.64 45.02
CA LEU A 15 39.00 39.29 44.30
C LEU A 15 38.53 40.40 43.36
N GLY A 16 37.33 40.26 42.78
CA GLY A 16 36.76 41.25 41.86
C GLY A 16 36.41 42.59 42.52
N THR A 17 36.09 42.59 43.82
CA THR A 17 35.76 43.82 44.57
C THR A 17 36.99 44.59 45.05
N ALA A 18 38.16 43.96 45.18
CA ALA A 18 39.38 44.60 45.68
C ALA A 18 40.22 45.32 44.59
N VAL A 19 39.93 45.10 43.31
CA VAL A 19 40.69 45.70 42.18
C VAL A 19 40.00 46.95 41.61
N MET A 20 38.85 47.35 42.14
CA MET A 20 38.14 48.57 41.75
C MET A 20 38.40 49.71 42.75
N ALA A 21 39.66 49.90 43.17
CA ALA A 21 40.09 51.11 43.85
C ALA A 21 40.93 51.93 42.87
N GLU A 22 40.42 53.11 42.54
CA GLU A 22 40.99 54.09 41.61
C GLU A 22 42.46 54.39 41.92
N SER A 23 43.41 53.70 41.27
CA SER A 23 44.78 54.19 41.17
C SER A 23 45.58 53.53 40.03
N ALA A 24 46.26 54.41 39.28
CA ALA A 24 47.46 54.22 38.46
C ALA A 24 47.50 53.22 37.28
N PHE A 25 46.61 52.22 37.14
CA PHE A 25 46.62 51.29 35.99
C PHE A 25 45.47 51.46 34.98
N GLY A 26 44.54 52.39 35.22
CA GLY A 26 43.36 52.61 34.36
C GLY A 26 43.57 53.55 33.16
N ALA A 27 44.75 54.16 33.02
CA ALA A 27 45.01 55.15 31.96
C ALA A 27 44.96 54.58 30.52
N PRO A 28 45.39 53.34 30.22
CA PRO A 28 45.25 52.77 28.87
C PRO A 28 43.84 52.20 28.60
N ILE A 29 43.05 51.93 29.63
CA ILE A 29 41.71 51.30 29.50
C ILE A 29 40.63 52.34 29.15
N ARG A 30 40.87 53.63 29.39
CA ARG A 30 39.97 54.72 28.94
C ARG A 30 39.80 54.80 27.43
N TYR A 31 40.71 54.23 26.64
CA TYR A 31 40.62 54.14 25.18
C TYR A 31 39.92 52.87 24.69
N PHE A 32 39.76 51.86 25.54
CA PHE A 32 38.91 50.69 25.28
C PHE A 32 37.49 50.97 25.77
N LYS A 33 36.84 52.03 25.26
CA LYS A 33 35.38 52.08 25.33
C LYS A 33 34.86 50.90 24.50
N PRO A 34 33.97 50.04 25.03
CA PRO A 34 33.30 49.07 24.19
C PRO A 34 32.65 49.85 23.06
N LEU A 35 33.05 49.59 21.82
CA LEU A 35 32.36 50.14 20.67
C LEU A 35 31.01 49.42 20.63
N GLN A 36 30.01 50.01 21.27
CA GLN A 36 28.64 49.55 21.19
C GLN A 36 28.14 49.95 19.81
N VAL A 37 28.49 49.15 18.81
CA VAL A 37 27.86 49.25 17.50
C VAL A 37 26.45 48.73 17.69
N ASP A 38 25.48 49.63 17.84
CA ASP A 38 24.08 49.26 17.76
C ASP A 38 23.90 48.41 16.51
N ASN A 39 23.28 47.23 16.65
CA ASN A 39 23.09 46.35 15.51
C ASN A 39 22.35 47.16 14.43
N PRO A 40 22.99 47.52 13.31
CA PRO A 40 22.38 48.39 12.31
C PRO A 40 21.20 47.70 11.59
N LEU A 41 20.98 46.41 11.88
CA LEU A 41 19.83 45.61 11.45
C LEU A 41 18.74 45.48 12.54
N ALA A 42 18.94 46.01 13.75
CA ALA A 42 17.93 45.97 14.82
C ALA A 42 16.70 46.84 14.48
N TYR A 43 16.91 47.88 13.69
CA TYR A 43 15.87 48.73 13.15
C TYR A 43 16.07 48.87 11.65
N TYR A 44 15.09 48.42 10.87
CA TYR A 44 15.10 48.56 9.42
C TYR A 44 14.10 49.68 9.04
N PRO A 45 14.57 50.82 8.49
CA PRO A 45 13.77 52.04 8.39
C PRO A 45 12.55 51.90 7.47
N ASN A 46 12.61 51.03 6.45
CA ASN A 46 11.49 50.74 5.56
C ASN A 46 11.31 49.23 5.39
N ARG A 47 10.23 48.68 5.92
CA ARG A 47 9.89 47.25 5.86
C ARG A 47 8.82 46.92 4.81
N ASP A 48 8.44 47.86 3.95
CA ASP A 48 7.40 47.65 2.94
C ASP A 48 7.78 46.58 1.92
N TRP A 49 9.07 46.40 1.64
CA TRP A 49 9.57 45.32 0.80
C TRP A 49 9.14 43.92 1.30
N GLU A 50 8.91 43.74 2.61
CA GLU A 50 8.44 42.48 3.18
C GLU A 50 7.02 42.12 2.69
N GLN A 51 6.22 43.11 2.26
CA GLN A 51 4.90 42.87 1.67
C GLN A 51 4.98 41.97 0.44
N VAL A 52 6.08 42.03 -0.33
CA VAL A 52 6.31 41.15 -1.48
C VAL A 52 6.26 39.68 -1.04
N TYR A 53 7.01 39.31 0.00
CA TYR A 53 7.04 37.95 0.52
C TYR A 53 5.74 37.53 1.22
N ARG A 54 5.11 38.45 1.97
CA ARG A 54 3.80 38.18 2.60
C ARG A 54 2.73 37.91 1.55
N ASN A 55 2.71 38.69 0.47
CA ASN A 55 1.75 38.52 -0.62
C ASN A 55 1.99 37.23 -1.40
N LEU A 56 3.24 36.79 -1.58
CA LEU A 56 3.57 35.49 -2.20
C LEU A 56 3.00 34.31 -1.39
N LEU A 57 3.05 34.37 -0.06
CA LEU A 57 2.57 33.28 0.81
C LEU A 57 1.07 33.34 1.12
N LYS A 58 0.42 34.50 0.96
CA LYS A 58 -1.01 34.68 1.19
C LYS A 58 -1.82 34.04 0.04
N PRO A 59 -2.61 32.99 0.31
CA PRO A 59 -3.51 32.40 -0.68
C PRO A 59 -4.79 33.23 -0.82
N ASP A 60 -5.48 33.09 -1.95
CA ASP A 60 -6.83 33.63 -2.16
C ASP A 60 -7.89 32.68 -1.60
N SER A 61 -7.65 31.37 -1.72
CA SER A 61 -8.47 30.33 -1.11
C SER A 61 -7.64 29.07 -0.79
N SER A 62 -8.23 28.12 -0.07
CA SER A 62 -7.62 26.83 0.18
C SER A 62 -8.67 25.74 0.30
N PHE A 63 -8.30 24.50 -0.05
CA PHE A 63 -9.16 23.34 0.14
C PHE A 63 -8.33 22.14 0.60
N VAL A 64 -9.00 21.20 1.25
CA VAL A 64 -8.39 19.96 1.73
C VAL A 64 -8.69 18.84 0.74
N PHE A 65 -7.71 17.99 0.48
CA PHE A 65 -7.86 16.82 -0.38
C PHE A 65 -7.04 15.65 0.16
N LEU A 66 -7.41 14.43 -0.25
CA LEU A 66 -6.67 13.22 0.09
C LEU A 66 -5.59 12.95 -0.95
N CYS A 67 -4.33 12.92 -0.51
CA CYS A 67 -3.23 12.42 -1.32
C CYS A 67 -3.19 10.91 -1.20
N ALA A 68 -3.73 10.23 -2.21
CA ALA A 68 -3.96 8.80 -2.14
C ALA A 68 -3.23 7.95 -3.19
N PRO A 69 -2.01 8.24 -3.70
CA PRO A 69 -1.34 7.27 -4.57
C PRO A 69 -1.07 5.96 -3.81
N ASN A 70 -0.50 4.94 -4.47
CA ASN A 70 -0.19 3.67 -3.79
C ASN A 70 1.06 3.82 -2.91
N ASP A 71 0.93 4.62 -1.85
CA ASP A 71 1.96 4.94 -0.89
C ASP A 71 1.59 4.48 0.53
N THR A 72 0.41 3.88 0.71
CA THR A 72 -0.16 3.39 1.98
C THR A 72 -0.55 4.46 3.00
N HIS A 73 -0.32 5.75 2.72
CA HIS A 73 -0.44 6.78 3.75
C HIS A 73 -1.75 7.54 3.73
N ASN A 74 -2.34 7.75 2.56
CA ASN A 74 -3.59 8.52 2.41
C ASN A 74 -3.51 9.86 3.16
N CYS A 75 -2.44 10.63 2.91
CA CYS A 75 -2.22 11.86 3.67
C CYS A 75 -3.31 12.90 3.34
N LEU A 76 -3.94 13.45 4.37
CA LEU A 76 -4.80 14.62 4.27
C LEU A 76 -3.94 15.88 4.06
N LEU A 77 -4.02 16.48 2.87
CA LEU A 77 -3.23 17.63 2.48
C LEU A 77 -4.11 18.86 2.20
N LYS A 78 -3.54 20.05 2.35
CA LYS A 78 -4.17 21.34 2.04
C LYS A 78 -3.54 21.94 0.79
N ALA A 79 -4.35 22.20 -0.23
CA ALA A 79 -3.98 22.97 -1.40
C ALA A 79 -4.23 24.46 -1.14
N TYR A 80 -3.27 25.30 -1.50
CA TYR A 80 -3.33 26.75 -1.41
C TYR A 80 -3.45 27.33 -2.83
N VAL A 81 -4.52 28.07 -3.07
CA VAL A 81 -4.88 28.61 -4.38
C VAL A 81 -4.57 30.10 -4.42
N LYS A 82 -3.97 30.54 -5.52
CA LYS A 82 -3.75 31.95 -5.82
C LYS A 82 -3.94 32.17 -7.31
N ASN A 83 -4.68 33.20 -7.71
CA ASN A 83 -5.09 33.44 -9.10
C ASN A 83 -5.71 32.20 -9.76
N ASP A 84 -6.62 31.52 -9.03
CA ASP A 84 -7.28 30.27 -9.46
C ASP A 84 -6.34 29.09 -9.80
N VAL A 85 -5.07 29.16 -9.38
CA VAL A 85 -4.07 28.12 -9.57
C VAL A 85 -3.61 27.60 -8.20
N VAL A 86 -3.48 26.28 -8.07
CA VAL A 86 -2.85 25.66 -6.90
C VAL A 86 -1.35 25.98 -6.94
N VAL A 87 -0.90 26.89 -6.09
CA VAL A 87 0.50 27.34 -6.05
C VAL A 87 1.34 26.54 -5.05
N ARG A 88 0.71 25.99 -4.01
CA ARG A 88 1.39 25.23 -2.96
C ARG A 88 0.49 24.17 -2.37
N ILE A 89 1.10 23.10 -1.88
CA ILE A 89 0.46 22.08 -1.05
C ILE A 89 1.20 22.01 0.28
N GLY A 90 0.48 21.77 1.36
CA GLY A 90 1.05 21.58 2.70
C GLY A 90 0.21 20.63 3.54
N PRO A 91 0.66 20.32 4.77
CA PRO A 91 -0.12 19.54 5.72
C PRO A 91 -1.37 20.27 6.18
N THR A 92 -2.34 19.52 6.71
CA THR A 92 -3.55 20.11 7.28
C THR A 92 -3.41 20.55 8.74
N TYR A 93 -2.52 19.90 9.51
CA TYR A 93 -2.50 20.01 10.99
C TYR A 93 -3.88 19.71 11.61
N GLY A 94 -4.52 18.65 11.10
CA GLY A 94 -5.93 18.38 11.30
C GLY A 94 -6.25 16.96 11.77
N TYR A 95 -5.26 16.07 11.88
CA TYR A 95 -5.55 14.68 12.24
C TYR A 95 -6.11 14.55 13.66
N GLY A 96 -5.65 15.38 14.60
CA GLY A 96 -6.18 15.42 15.97
C GLY A 96 -7.65 15.86 16.10
N LYS A 97 -8.29 16.26 15.00
CA LYS A 97 -9.71 16.63 14.94
C LYS A 97 -10.60 15.50 14.41
N ALA A 98 -10.00 14.38 14.00
CA ALA A 98 -10.75 13.24 13.50
C ALA A 98 -11.46 12.54 14.68
N THR A 99 -12.75 12.25 14.48
CA THR A 99 -13.59 11.49 15.41
C THR A 99 -14.22 10.32 14.67
N ASP A 100 -14.20 9.14 15.27
CA ASP A 100 -14.89 7.96 14.72
C ASP A 100 -16.39 7.94 15.08
N LEU A 101 -17.09 6.88 14.67
CA LEU A 101 -18.53 6.72 14.93
C LEU A 101 -18.87 6.49 16.41
N TYR A 102 -17.87 6.19 17.23
CA TYR A 102 -18.01 5.92 18.67
C TYR A 102 -17.60 7.11 19.54
N GLY A 103 -17.19 8.22 18.92
CA GLY A 103 -16.72 9.41 19.63
C GLY A 103 -15.25 9.37 20.03
N ASN A 104 -14.49 8.35 19.61
CA ASN A 104 -13.05 8.30 19.86
C ASN A 104 -12.34 9.34 18.99
N THR A 105 -11.33 9.99 19.55
CA THR A 105 -10.54 11.01 18.85
C THR A 105 -9.14 10.52 18.52
N SER A 106 -8.62 10.96 17.38
CA SER A 106 -7.23 10.72 17.01
C SER A 106 -6.28 11.66 17.73
N SER A 107 -5.03 11.23 17.94
CA SER A 107 -3.97 12.09 18.50
C SER A 107 -3.50 13.15 17.49
N ALA A 108 -3.16 14.34 17.97
CA ALA A 108 -2.46 15.34 17.15
C ALA A 108 -1.04 14.91 16.71
N ARG A 109 -0.49 13.83 17.30
CA ARG A 109 0.83 13.28 16.93
C ARG A 109 0.88 12.67 15.52
N TRP A 110 -0.28 12.44 14.91
CA TRP A 110 -0.37 12.09 13.50
C TRP A 110 -0.09 13.28 12.57
N ASP A 111 0.00 14.51 13.07
CA ASP A 111 0.46 15.64 12.28
C ASP A 111 2.00 15.66 12.19
N PRO A 112 2.58 16.10 11.06
CA PRO A 112 1.91 16.72 9.92
C PRO A 112 1.53 15.74 8.81
N ARG A 113 1.93 14.46 8.87
CA ARG A 113 1.78 13.41 7.83
C ARG A 113 1.87 13.93 6.41
N LEU A 114 3.00 13.75 5.76
CA LEU A 114 3.18 14.10 4.36
C LEU A 114 4.48 13.53 3.84
N TYR A 115 4.68 13.68 2.54
CA TYR A 115 5.95 13.36 1.90
C TYR A 115 6.17 14.26 0.68
N GLN A 116 7.41 14.34 0.25
CA GLN A 116 7.89 15.21 -0.82
C GLN A 116 7.16 15.01 -2.16
N LYS A 117 6.70 13.78 -2.49
CA LYS A 117 6.00 13.55 -3.76
C LYS A 117 4.54 14.05 -3.70
N GLY A 118 3.91 14.00 -2.53
CA GLY A 118 2.61 14.64 -2.28
C GLY A 118 2.68 16.16 -2.38
N LEU A 119 3.74 16.77 -1.83
CA LEU A 119 3.99 18.22 -1.97
C LEU A 119 4.27 18.65 -3.41
N ALA A 120 4.85 17.77 -4.22
CA ALA A 120 5.21 18.04 -5.61
C ALA A 120 4.05 17.83 -6.61
N LEU A 121 2.84 17.49 -6.15
CA LEU A 121 1.68 17.30 -7.03
C LEU A 121 1.37 18.50 -7.97
N PRO A 122 1.57 19.79 -7.60
CA PRO A 122 1.34 20.90 -8.53
C PRO A 122 2.17 20.76 -9.81
N ARG A 123 3.40 20.22 -9.72
CA ARG A 123 4.23 19.93 -10.91
C ARG A 123 3.63 18.86 -11.80
N ARG A 124 2.88 17.90 -11.26
CA ARG A 124 2.16 16.90 -12.05
C ARG A 124 0.89 17.47 -12.67
N ILE A 125 0.21 18.36 -11.97
CA ILE A 125 -1.03 19.00 -12.43
C ILE A 125 -0.75 19.97 -13.58
N TYR A 126 0.31 20.77 -13.49
CA TYR A 126 0.59 21.83 -14.47
C TYR A 126 1.78 21.52 -15.40
N GLY A 127 2.47 20.40 -15.18
CA GLY A 127 3.62 20.00 -15.98
C GLY A 127 3.29 19.64 -17.43
N ASP A 128 4.34 19.58 -18.23
CA ASP A 128 4.37 19.18 -19.64
C ASP A 128 3.78 17.78 -19.90
N ARG A 129 3.87 16.89 -18.93
CA ARG A 129 3.37 15.51 -19.00
C ARG A 129 1.87 15.35 -18.74
N ARG A 130 1.13 16.42 -18.42
CA ARG A 130 -0.32 16.32 -18.17
C ARG A 130 -1.06 16.05 -19.48
N LEU A 131 -1.80 14.94 -19.54
CA LEU A 131 -2.75 14.69 -20.62
C LEU A 131 -3.94 15.66 -20.51
N LYS A 132 -4.22 16.41 -21.58
CA LYS A 132 -5.23 17.48 -21.61
C LYS A 132 -6.46 17.14 -22.47
N ALA A 133 -6.41 16.04 -23.21
CA ALA A 133 -7.46 15.60 -24.11
C ALA A 133 -7.37 14.08 -24.32
N PRO A 134 -8.45 13.42 -24.76
CA PRO A 134 -8.37 12.04 -25.21
C PRO A 134 -7.51 11.96 -26.46
N MET A 135 -6.65 10.94 -26.48
CA MET A 135 -5.69 10.68 -27.55
C MET A 135 -5.89 9.25 -28.05
N VAL A 136 -5.77 9.06 -29.36
CA VAL A 136 -5.81 7.74 -30.00
C VAL A 136 -4.54 7.55 -30.81
N ARG A 137 -3.99 6.33 -30.82
CA ARG A 137 -2.87 6.01 -31.72
C ARG A 137 -3.39 5.98 -33.15
N GLN A 138 -2.65 6.58 -34.07
CA GLN A 138 -3.03 6.65 -35.47
C GLN A 138 -3.41 5.28 -36.05
N GLY A 139 -2.55 4.27 -35.93
CA GLY A 139 -2.84 2.93 -36.47
C GLY A 139 -4.08 2.26 -35.84
N PHE A 140 -4.37 2.51 -34.56
CA PHE A 140 -5.61 1.99 -33.94
C PHE A 140 -6.85 2.66 -34.53
N LYS A 141 -6.80 3.98 -34.76
CA LYS A 141 -7.91 4.71 -35.39
C LYS A 141 -8.16 4.19 -36.81
N GLU A 142 -7.12 4.03 -37.61
CA GLU A 142 -7.21 3.50 -38.98
C GLU A 142 -7.84 2.10 -39.01
N TRP A 143 -7.54 1.24 -38.03
CA TRP A 143 -8.16 -0.07 -37.90
C TRP A 143 -9.66 -0.01 -37.58
N VAL A 144 -10.05 0.89 -36.67
CA VAL A 144 -11.47 1.12 -36.33
C VAL A 144 -12.23 1.68 -37.53
N ASP A 145 -11.66 2.68 -38.21
CA ASP A 145 -12.25 3.31 -39.39
C ASP A 145 -12.41 2.33 -40.56
N ALA A 146 -11.46 1.41 -40.72
CA ALA A 146 -11.51 0.35 -41.73
C ALA A 146 -12.50 -0.79 -41.40
N GLY A 147 -13.24 -0.70 -40.29
CA GLY A 147 -14.23 -1.71 -39.90
C GLY A 147 -13.63 -2.98 -39.28
N PHE A 148 -12.50 -2.84 -38.57
CA PHE A 148 -11.83 -3.94 -37.85
C PHE A 148 -11.35 -5.10 -38.75
N PRO A 149 -10.61 -4.85 -39.86
CA PRO A 149 -10.11 -5.90 -40.72
C PRO A 149 -9.22 -6.88 -39.95
N ARG A 150 -9.41 -8.18 -40.23
CA ARG A 150 -8.71 -9.32 -39.61
C ARG A 150 -8.47 -10.38 -40.67
N ASP A 151 -7.42 -11.17 -40.44
CA ASP A 151 -7.21 -12.40 -41.17
C ASP A 151 -8.35 -13.39 -40.87
N THR A 152 -8.92 -13.99 -41.91
CA THR A 152 -10.11 -14.86 -41.79
C THR A 152 -9.80 -16.23 -41.25
N ALA A 153 -8.55 -16.69 -41.34
CA ALA A 153 -8.13 -17.96 -40.76
C ALA A 153 -7.89 -17.78 -39.26
N THR A 154 -7.05 -16.82 -38.88
CA THR A 154 -6.48 -16.67 -37.53
C THR A 154 -7.23 -15.67 -36.64
N GLY A 155 -8.07 -14.81 -37.22
CA GLY A 155 -8.75 -13.72 -36.50
C GLY A 155 -7.81 -12.59 -36.04
N ARG A 156 -6.52 -12.65 -36.41
CA ARG A 156 -5.53 -11.63 -36.03
C ARG A 156 -5.70 -10.37 -36.90
N PRO A 157 -5.69 -9.17 -36.29
CA PRO A 157 -5.57 -7.94 -37.06
C PRO A 157 -4.20 -7.82 -37.73
N ASP A 158 -4.13 -7.08 -38.83
CA ASP A 158 -2.86 -6.73 -39.49
C ASP A 158 -1.96 -5.94 -38.50
N PRO A 159 -0.71 -6.41 -38.23
CA PRO A 159 0.22 -5.75 -37.33
C PRO A 159 0.52 -4.28 -37.65
N LYS A 160 0.30 -3.83 -38.90
CA LYS A 160 0.51 -2.42 -39.27
C LYS A 160 -0.31 -1.44 -38.42
N TYR A 161 -1.49 -1.85 -37.96
CA TYR A 161 -2.38 -1.03 -37.12
C TYR A 161 -1.95 -0.98 -35.64
N PHE A 162 -1.04 -1.87 -35.22
CA PHE A 162 -0.71 -2.11 -33.81
C PHE A 162 0.75 -1.78 -33.47
N GLN A 163 1.33 -0.76 -34.12
CA GLN A 163 2.69 -0.27 -33.85
C GLN A 163 2.79 0.53 -32.52
N ARG A 164 2.48 -0.13 -31.39
CA ARG A 164 2.49 0.47 -30.05
C ARG A 164 3.90 0.95 -29.71
N GLY A 165 4.00 2.19 -29.21
CA GLY A 165 5.28 2.85 -28.92
C GLY A 165 5.95 3.53 -30.13
N LYS A 166 5.45 3.32 -31.36
CA LYS A 166 5.94 3.97 -32.59
C LYS A 166 4.89 4.90 -33.22
N ASP A 167 3.61 4.53 -33.13
CA ASP A 167 2.52 5.34 -33.67
C ASP A 167 2.46 6.74 -33.06
N SER A 168 2.17 7.71 -33.93
CA SER A 168 1.77 9.05 -33.53
C SER A 168 0.43 9.05 -32.78
N TRP A 169 0.27 10.01 -31.87
CA TRP A 169 -0.96 10.23 -31.13
C TRP A 169 -1.79 11.33 -31.77
N LEU A 170 -3.04 11.01 -32.09
CA LEU A 170 -4.03 11.94 -32.61
C LEU A 170 -4.95 12.39 -31.48
N ARG A 171 -5.18 13.70 -31.37
CA ARG A 171 -6.19 14.25 -30.47
C ARG A 171 -7.57 14.02 -31.07
N VAL A 172 -8.52 13.57 -30.26
CA VAL A 172 -9.93 13.36 -30.66
C VAL A 172 -10.89 14.03 -29.67
N SER A 173 -12.19 14.02 -29.97
CA SER A 173 -13.22 14.38 -29.00
C SER A 173 -13.48 13.20 -28.04
N TRP A 174 -14.15 13.49 -26.92
CA TRP A 174 -14.58 12.44 -25.99
C TRP A 174 -15.61 11.51 -26.63
N ASP A 175 -16.56 12.04 -27.41
CA ASP A 175 -17.57 11.23 -28.10
C ASP A 175 -16.93 10.23 -29.06
N THR A 176 -15.97 10.69 -29.87
CA THR A 176 -15.20 9.81 -30.76
C THR A 176 -14.41 8.77 -29.97
N ALA A 177 -13.78 9.15 -28.85
CA ALA A 177 -13.05 8.21 -28.01
C ALA A 177 -13.96 7.11 -27.42
N TYR A 178 -15.13 7.48 -26.91
CA TYR A 178 -16.10 6.55 -26.35
C TYR A 178 -16.71 5.64 -27.40
N GLU A 179 -17.08 6.20 -28.56
CA GLU A 179 -17.62 5.43 -29.68
C GLU A 179 -16.60 4.39 -30.18
N MET A 180 -15.34 4.80 -30.39
CA MET A 180 -14.27 3.86 -30.79
C MET A 180 -14.04 2.78 -29.74
N ALA A 181 -14.02 3.14 -28.44
CA ALA A 181 -13.85 2.17 -27.37
C ALA A 181 -15.01 1.16 -27.32
N ALA A 182 -16.26 1.63 -27.43
CA ALA A 182 -17.45 0.77 -27.46
C ALA A 182 -17.43 -0.17 -28.67
N LYS A 183 -17.18 0.35 -29.87
CA LYS A 183 -17.08 -0.46 -31.10
C LYS A 183 -15.97 -1.51 -31.00
N ALA A 184 -14.81 -1.15 -30.45
CA ALA A 184 -13.70 -2.07 -30.28
C ALA A 184 -14.02 -3.18 -29.26
N LEU A 185 -14.62 -2.84 -28.12
CA LEU A 185 -15.02 -3.82 -27.11
C LEU A 185 -16.09 -4.78 -27.66
N GLU A 186 -17.09 -4.28 -28.38
CA GLU A 186 -18.08 -5.12 -29.05
C GLU A 186 -17.43 -6.01 -30.11
N ASN A 187 -16.56 -5.46 -30.97
CA ASN A 187 -15.87 -6.22 -32.00
C ASN A 187 -15.05 -7.37 -31.41
N ILE A 188 -14.26 -7.08 -30.36
CA ILE A 188 -13.43 -8.08 -29.68
C ILE A 188 -14.32 -9.16 -29.06
N ALA A 189 -15.35 -8.77 -28.30
CA ALA A 189 -16.27 -9.71 -27.66
C ALA A 189 -16.97 -10.61 -28.70
N ARG A 190 -17.41 -10.05 -29.83
CA ARG A 190 -18.07 -10.83 -30.89
C ARG A 190 -17.11 -11.76 -31.61
N THR A 191 -15.90 -11.29 -31.92
CA THR A 191 -14.88 -12.06 -32.66
C THR A 191 -14.45 -13.31 -31.91
N TYR A 192 -14.35 -13.22 -30.59
CA TYR A 192 -13.81 -14.30 -29.75
C TYR A 192 -14.89 -15.07 -28.97
N SER A 193 -16.15 -14.92 -29.33
CA SER A 193 -17.24 -15.74 -28.78
C SER A 193 -17.40 -17.07 -29.52
N GLY A 194 -17.82 -18.10 -28.78
CA GLY A 194 -18.17 -19.40 -29.31
C GLY A 194 -17.00 -20.21 -29.85
N THR A 195 -17.33 -21.28 -30.58
CA THR A 195 -16.35 -22.24 -31.14
C THR A 195 -15.40 -21.60 -32.14
N GLN A 196 -15.87 -20.66 -32.94
CA GLN A 196 -15.03 -19.91 -33.88
C GLN A 196 -14.01 -19.04 -33.13
N GLY A 197 -14.43 -18.33 -32.09
CA GLY A 197 -13.52 -17.55 -31.25
C GLY A 197 -12.44 -18.41 -30.60
N ALA A 198 -12.82 -19.58 -30.08
CA ALA A 198 -11.87 -20.57 -29.57
C ALA A 198 -10.90 -21.07 -30.65
N SER A 199 -11.39 -21.33 -31.86
CA SER A 199 -10.54 -21.71 -33.01
C SER A 199 -9.52 -20.63 -33.35
N TYR A 200 -9.93 -19.37 -33.41
CA TYR A 200 -9.01 -18.24 -33.59
C TYR A 200 -7.96 -18.22 -32.50
N LEU A 201 -8.35 -18.28 -31.22
CA LEU A 201 -7.38 -18.24 -30.12
C LEU A 201 -6.36 -19.40 -30.18
N ARG A 202 -6.78 -20.61 -30.58
CA ARG A 202 -5.86 -21.74 -30.80
C ARG A 202 -4.86 -21.47 -31.92
N GLN A 203 -5.32 -20.94 -33.05
CA GLN A 203 -4.43 -20.52 -34.15
C GLN A 203 -3.52 -19.36 -33.75
N GLN A 204 -3.91 -18.59 -32.75
CA GLN A 204 -3.10 -17.54 -32.15
C GLN A 204 -2.16 -18.04 -31.04
N GLU A 205 -2.07 -19.37 -30.85
CA GLU A 205 -1.16 -20.02 -29.88
C GLU A 205 -1.49 -19.71 -28.41
N TYR A 206 -2.75 -19.38 -28.11
CA TYR A 206 -3.18 -19.31 -26.71
C TYR A 206 -3.25 -20.70 -26.09
N ASP A 207 -2.84 -20.79 -24.84
CA ASP A 207 -2.89 -22.01 -24.03
C ASP A 207 -4.35 -22.54 -23.95
N PRO A 208 -4.59 -23.85 -24.15
CA PRO A 208 -5.91 -24.45 -24.05
C PRO A 208 -6.66 -24.09 -22.76
N ALA A 209 -5.99 -24.08 -21.62
CA ALA A 209 -6.63 -23.75 -20.34
C ALA A 209 -7.14 -22.30 -20.30
N MET A 210 -6.44 -21.37 -20.98
CA MET A 210 -6.91 -19.99 -21.08
C MET A 210 -8.17 -19.88 -21.94
N ILE A 211 -8.29 -20.70 -22.98
CA ILE A 211 -9.43 -20.73 -23.90
C ILE A 211 -10.63 -21.36 -23.21
N ASP A 212 -10.42 -22.48 -22.52
CA ASP A 212 -11.48 -23.21 -21.82
C ASP A 212 -12.12 -22.35 -20.73
N ALA A 213 -11.29 -21.60 -19.99
CA ALA A 213 -11.78 -20.69 -18.97
C ALA A 213 -12.62 -19.51 -19.52
N LEU A 214 -12.65 -19.26 -20.85
CA LEU A 214 -13.54 -18.25 -21.43
C LEU A 214 -15.00 -18.71 -21.40
N GLU A 215 -15.27 -20.01 -21.26
CA GLU A 215 -16.62 -20.60 -21.27
C GLU A 215 -17.42 -20.18 -22.52
N GLY A 216 -16.71 -19.99 -23.63
CA GLY A 216 -17.25 -19.52 -24.90
C GLY A 216 -17.64 -18.03 -24.94
N ALA A 217 -17.50 -17.28 -23.86
CA ALA A 217 -17.79 -15.84 -23.78
C ALA A 217 -16.60 -15.00 -24.24
N GLY A 218 -16.70 -14.35 -25.40
CA GLY A 218 -15.63 -13.50 -25.92
C GLY A 218 -15.35 -12.27 -25.04
N THR A 219 -16.30 -11.84 -24.20
CA THR A 219 -16.11 -10.78 -23.19
C THR A 219 -15.04 -11.13 -22.18
N GLN A 220 -14.82 -12.42 -21.87
CA GLN A 220 -13.78 -12.89 -20.96
C GLN A 220 -12.35 -12.63 -21.49
N THR A 221 -12.20 -12.32 -22.79
CA THR A 221 -10.91 -11.88 -23.35
C THR A 221 -10.55 -10.45 -22.94
N ILE A 222 -11.52 -9.67 -22.45
CA ILE A 222 -11.34 -8.30 -21.99
C ILE A 222 -10.89 -8.34 -20.53
N LYS A 223 -9.62 -8.01 -20.31
CA LYS A 223 -8.95 -8.05 -19.00
C LYS A 223 -8.88 -6.65 -18.41
N LEU A 224 -9.45 -6.48 -17.22
CA LEU A 224 -9.53 -5.20 -16.52
C LEU A 224 -8.96 -5.36 -15.12
N ARG A 225 -8.11 -4.41 -14.71
CA ARG A 225 -7.47 -4.42 -13.39
C ARG A 225 -7.69 -3.10 -12.69
N GLY A 226 -8.14 -3.13 -11.44
CA GLY A 226 -8.13 -1.96 -10.57
C GLY A 226 -6.70 -1.52 -10.23
N GLY A 227 -6.49 -0.25 -9.88
CA GLY A 227 -5.24 0.19 -9.24
C GLY A 227 -5.18 -0.23 -7.76
N MET A 228 -3.99 -0.45 -7.19
CA MET A 228 -3.83 -0.89 -5.78
C MET A 228 -4.18 0.17 -4.72
N ALA A 229 -4.02 1.44 -5.02
CA ALA A 229 -4.31 2.48 -4.03
C ALA A 229 -5.81 2.68 -3.84
N PHE A 230 -6.22 3.11 -2.64
CA PHE A 230 -7.56 3.62 -2.29
C PHE A 230 -7.92 4.94 -3.03
N LEU A 231 -7.71 4.98 -4.34
CA LEU A 231 -7.83 6.15 -5.24
C LEU A 231 -9.26 6.36 -5.77
N GLY A 232 -10.25 6.08 -4.93
CA GLY A 232 -11.66 6.35 -5.18
C GLY A 232 -12.47 5.12 -5.58
N ALA A 233 -13.73 5.10 -5.17
CA ALA A 233 -14.70 4.07 -5.52
C ALA A 233 -14.84 3.90 -7.04
N THR A 234 -14.71 4.98 -7.81
CA THR A 234 -14.75 4.97 -9.27
C THR A 234 -13.53 4.33 -9.92
N ARG A 235 -12.37 4.28 -9.27
CA ARG A 235 -11.14 3.73 -9.86
C ARG A 235 -10.89 2.27 -9.50
N ILE A 236 -11.21 1.87 -8.26
CA ILE A 236 -11.14 0.47 -7.85
C ILE A 236 -12.38 -0.26 -8.34
N TYR A 237 -13.57 0.14 -7.88
CA TYR A 237 -14.80 -0.56 -8.23
C TYR A 237 -15.27 -0.25 -9.65
N GLY A 238 -14.94 0.90 -10.23
CA GLY A 238 -15.43 1.26 -11.56
C GLY A 238 -14.95 0.29 -12.65
N LEU A 239 -13.67 -0.13 -12.63
CA LEU A 239 -13.15 -1.07 -13.62
C LEU A 239 -13.67 -2.50 -13.40
N TYR A 240 -13.76 -2.97 -12.16
CA TYR A 240 -14.35 -4.29 -11.86
C TYR A 240 -15.86 -4.32 -12.13
N ARG A 241 -16.57 -3.25 -11.79
CA ARG A 241 -17.99 -3.08 -12.13
C ARG A 241 -18.17 -3.04 -13.63
N PHE A 242 -17.33 -2.31 -14.36
CA PHE A 242 -17.36 -2.28 -15.81
C PHE A 242 -17.10 -3.68 -16.40
N ALA A 243 -16.11 -4.41 -15.89
CA ALA A 243 -15.87 -5.81 -16.25
C ALA A 243 -17.14 -6.66 -16.07
N ASN A 244 -17.77 -6.59 -14.90
CA ASN A 244 -19.00 -7.32 -14.61
C ASN A 244 -20.16 -6.91 -15.53
N MET A 245 -20.30 -5.62 -15.84
CA MET A 245 -21.36 -5.11 -16.74
C MET A 245 -21.21 -5.63 -18.17
N LEU A 246 -20.03 -6.06 -18.61
CA LEU A 246 -19.85 -6.70 -19.92
C LEU A 246 -20.63 -8.02 -20.03
N ALA A 247 -21.14 -8.61 -18.94
CA ALA A 247 -22.06 -9.74 -19.01
C ALA A 247 -23.34 -9.41 -19.81
N LEU A 248 -23.79 -8.15 -19.79
CA LEU A 248 -24.92 -7.70 -20.60
C LEU A 248 -24.61 -7.75 -22.10
N LEU A 249 -23.37 -7.43 -22.47
CA LEU A 249 -22.89 -7.53 -23.85
C LEU A 249 -22.79 -8.99 -24.28
N ASP A 250 -22.27 -9.85 -23.40
CA ASP A 250 -22.17 -11.29 -23.66
C ASP A 250 -23.53 -11.94 -23.85
N ALA A 251 -24.49 -11.67 -22.96
CA ALA A 251 -25.88 -12.13 -23.08
C ALA A 251 -26.49 -11.74 -24.44
N LYS A 252 -26.21 -10.52 -24.92
CA LYS A 252 -26.67 -10.06 -26.24
C LYS A 252 -25.94 -10.75 -27.40
N ILE A 253 -24.64 -11.00 -27.29
CA ILE A 253 -23.85 -11.62 -28.36
C ILE A 253 -24.15 -13.11 -28.48
N ARG A 254 -24.22 -13.83 -27.36
CA ARG A 254 -24.43 -15.29 -27.33
C ARG A 254 -25.90 -15.69 -27.21
N GLY A 255 -26.80 -14.76 -26.88
CA GLY A 255 -28.22 -15.06 -26.69
C GLY A 255 -28.50 -15.90 -25.44
N VAL A 256 -27.66 -15.79 -24.41
CA VAL A 256 -27.74 -16.60 -23.18
C VAL A 256 -28.43 -15.86 -22.04
N GLY A 257 -28.99 -16.61 -21.10
CA GLY A 257 -29.62 -16.06 -19.89
C GLY A 257 -28.60 -15.58 -18.85
N PRO A 258 -29.04 -14.87 -17.79
CA PRO A 258 -28.16 -14.29 -16.77
C PRO A 258 -27.22 -15.29 -16.08
N GLU A 259 -27.67 -16.53 -15.84
CA GLU A 259 -26.89 -17.59 -15.19
C GLU A 259 -25.70 -18.09 -16.03
N GLN A 260 -25.71 -17.80 -17.33
CA GLN A 260 -24.67 -18.24 -18.27
C GLN A 260 -23.88 -17.07 -18.85
N ALA A 261 -24.24 -15.83 -18.52
CA ALA A 261 -23.61 -14.64 -19.08
C ALA A 261 -22.35 -14.27 -18.30
N HIS A 262 -21.23 -14.05 -18.99
CA HIS A 262 -19.96 -13.74 -18.36
C HIS A 262 -19.47 -12.33 -18.69
N GLY A 263 -18.98 -11.62 -17.68
CA GLY A 263 -18.33 -10.32 -17.82
C GLY A 263 -16.92 -10.41 -18.42
N GLY A 264 -16.20 -9.29 -18.37
CA GLY A 264 -14.75 -9.30 -18.53
C GLY A 264 -14.04 -9.83 -17.27
N ARG A 265 -12.75 -10.15 -17.40
CA ARG A 265 -11.96 -10.67 -16.27
C ARG A 265 -11.35 -9.57 -15.43
N GLY A 266 -11.62 -9.62 -14.13
CA GLY A 266 -10.87 -8.89 -13.12
C GLY A 266 -9.49 -9.52 -12.93
N TRP A 267 -8.43 -8.73 -12.99
CA TRP A 267 -7.08 -9.19 -12.63
C TRP A 267 -6.75 -8.83 -11.20
N ASP A 268 -6.12 -9.78 -10.51
CA ASP A 268 -5.58 -9.52 -9.19
C ASP A 268 -4.43 -8.50 -9.26
N SER A 269 -4.37 -7.68 -8.23
CA SER A 269 -3.35 -6.66 -8.07
C SER A 269 -2.35 -7.05 -6.99
N TYR A 270 -2.81 -7.66 -5.89
CA TYR A 270 -2.00 -7.78 -4.69
C TYR A 270 -0.90 -8.85 -4.82
N SER A 271 -1.23 -10.02 -5.38
CA SER A 271 -0.24 -11.05 -5.72
C SER A 271 0.64 -10.64 -6.90
N TRP A 272 0.07 -9.94 -7.89
CA TRP A 272 0.84 -9.50 -9.07
C TRP A 272 1.96 -8.51 -8.72
N HIS A 273 1.73 -7.61 -7.77
CA HIS A 273 2.76 -6.69 -7.30
C HIS A 273 3.71 -7.33 -6.28
N THR A 274 3.52 -8.61 -5.95
CA THR A 274 4.27 -9.33 -4.91
C THR A 274 4.13 -8.73 -3.50
N ASP A 275 3.06 -7.95 -3.28
CA ASP A 275 2.73 -7.38 -1.97
C ASP A 275 1.96 -8.37 -1.09
N LEU A 276 1.27 -9.35 -1.69
CA LEU A 276 0.73 -10.51 -0.97
C LEU A 276 1.90 -11.33 -0.41
N PRO A 277 2.03 -11.49 0.92
CA PRO A 277 3.05 -12.34 1.52
C PRO A 277 2.51 -13.77 1.62
N PRO A 278 2.82 -14.72 0.71
CA PRO A 278 2.13 -16.01 0.64
C PRO A 278 2.30 -16.86 1.91
N GLY A 279 3.40 -16.65 2.65
CA GLY A 279 3.61 -17.27 3.95
C GLY A 279 2.57 -16.88 5.00
N HIS A 280 1.96 -15.69 4.90
CA HIS A 280 0.95 -15.24 5.85
C HIS A 280 -0.37 -16.04 5.68
N PRO A 281 -0.97 -16.17 4.48
CA PRO A 281 -2.08 -17.10 4.28
C PRO A 281 -1.75 -18.55 4.61
N MET A 282 -0.54 -19.02 4.31
CA MET A 282 -0.12 -20.39 4.62
C MET A 282 -0.11 -20.69 6.13
N VAL A 283 0.19 -19.69 6.96
CA VAL A 283 0.27 -19.84 8.42
C VAL A 283 -1.04 -19.48 9.13
N THR A 284 -1.74 -18.44 8.66
CA THR A 284 -2.89 -17.85 9.39
C THR A 284 -4.23 -18.05 8.69
N GLY A 285 -4.24 -18.45 7.42
CA GLY A 285 -5.45 -18.51 6.59
C GLY A 285 -6.00 -17.14 6.19
N VAL A 286 -5.30 -16.04 6.49
CA VAL A 286 -5.72 -14.66 6.17
C VAL A 286 -4.83 -14.08 5.06
N GLN A 287 -5.41 -13.29 4.15
CA GLN A 287 -4.67 -12.67 3.05
C GLN A 287 -3.42 -11.90 3.53
N THR A 288 -3.64 -10.91 4.40
CA THR A 288 -2.62 -10.16 5.13
C THR A 288 -3.27 -9.60 6.39
N ASN A 289 -2.57 -9.67 7.52
CA ASN A 289 -2.90 -8.94 8.72
C ASN A 289 -1.67 -8.17 9.21
N ASP A 290 -1.86 -6.89 9.52
CA ASP A 290 -0.78 -5.97 9.84
C ASP A 290 -1.19 -5.07 11.02
N PHE A 291 -0.20 -4.41 11.63
CA PHE A 291 -0.44 -3.48 12.72
C PHE A 291 -0.15 -2.04 12.28
N ASP A 292 -0.78 -1.08 12.94
CA ASP A 292 -0.47 0.33 12.71
C ASP A 292 0.92 0.65 13.27
N LEU A 293 1.74 1.33 12.46
CA LEU A 293 3.14 1.59 12.77
C LEU A 293 3.39 2.38 14.07
N PHE A 294 2.39 3.09 14.60
CA PHE A 294 2.49 3.73 15.92
C PHE A 294 2.63 2.71 17.06
N ALA A 295 2.15 1.47 16.87
CA ALA A 295 2.18 0.44 17.91
C ALA A 295 3.60 0.05 18.34
N VAL A 296 4.61 0.36 17.52
CA VAL A 296 6.03 0.17 17.85
C VAL A 296 6.44 0.91 19.13
N GLU A 297 5.75 1.99 19.50
CA GLU A 297 6.00 2.70 20.76
C GLU A 297 5.66 1.89 22.01
N HIS A 298 4.89 0.82 21.86
CA HIS A 298 4.54 -0.11 22.93
C HIS A 298 5.46 -1.33 22.96
N ALA A 299 6.46 -1.40 22.08
CA ALA A 299 7.41 -2.51 22.02
C ALA A 299 8.70 -2.19 22.79
N ASN A 300 9.27 -3.20 23.45
CA ASN A 300 10.63 -3.11 24.01
C ASN A 300 11.70 -3.36 22.93
N LEU A 301 11.35 -4.12 21.88
CA LEU A 301 12.22 -4.49 20.77
C LEU A 301 11.46 -4.36 19.46
N ALA A 302 12.05 -3.69 18.48
CA ALA A 302 11.54 -3.60 17.11
C ALA A 302 12.55 -4.19 16.13
N LEU A 303 12.17 -5.31 15.49
CA LEU A 303 12.94 -5.93 14.41
C LEU A 303 12.46 -5.39 13.06
N VAL A 304 13.18 -4.42 12.51
CA VAL A 304 12.87 -3.82 11.21
C VAL A 304 13.60 -4.61 10.12
N TRP A 305 12.95 -5.64 9.60
CA TRP A 305 13.54 -6.62 8.70
C TRP A 305 13.05 -6.45 7.26
N GLY A 306 13.96 -6.21 6.32
CA GLY A 306 13.63 -6.10 4.89
C GLY A 306 12.82 -4.84 4.53
N MET A 307 12.64 -3.94 5.50
CA MET A 307 11.82 -2.74 5.38
C MET A 307 12.69 -1.50 5.45
N ASN A 308 12.67 -0.68 4.40
CA ASN A 308 13.28 0.66 4.44
C ASN A 308 12.28 1.70 4.96
N TRP A 309 11.82 1.52 6.20
CA TRP A 309 10.78 2.32 6.87
C TRP A 309 10.96 3.83 6.68
N ILE A 310 12.16 4.36 6.91
CA ILE A 310 12.44 5.79 6.79
C ILE A 310 12.10 6.34 5.40
N THR A 311 12.29 5.53 4.35
CA THR A 311 12.09 5.94 2.96
C THR A 311 10.72 5.54 2.41
N THR A 312 10.22 4.35 2.75
CA THR A 312 9.00 3.80 2.16
C THR A 312 7.76 4.11 3.00
N LYS A 313 7.93 4.50 4.27
CA LYS A 313 6.85 4.90 5.17
C LYS A 313 7.03 6.31 5.75
N MET A 314 7.51 7.26 4.92
CA MET A 314 7.96 8.60 5.34
C MET A 314 7.02 9.35 6.31
N PRO A 315 5.69 9.42 6.08
CA PRO A 315 4.76 10.08 7.01
C PRO A 315 4.65 9.40 8.38
N ASP A 316 5.02 8.12 8.48
CA ASP A 316 4.96 7.28 9.68
C ASP A 316 6.33 7.00 10.30
N SER A 317 7.41 7.47 9.66
CA SER A 317 8.80 7.22 10.10
C SER A 317 9.11 7.80 11.48
N HIS A 318 8.39 8.84 11.89
CA HIS A 318 8.59 9.47 13.20
C HIS A 318 8.27 8.51 14.35
N TRP A 319 7.29 7.60 14.18
CA TRP A 319 6.94 6.59 15.19
C TRP A 319 8.13 5.70 15.56
N LEU A 320 8.91 5.25 14.57
CA LEU A 320 10.11 4.45 14.82
C LEU A 320 11.15 5.23 15.64
N THR A 321 11.41 6.48 15.24
CA THR A 321 12.44 7.30 15.91
C THR A 321 12.01 7.75 17.29
N GLU A 322 10.72 8.02 17.50
CA GLU A 322 10.15 8.40 18.79
C GLU A 322 10.10 7.21 19.75
N ALA A 323 9.72 6.02 19.27
CA ALA A 323 9.80 4.78 20.04
C ALA A 323 11.22 4.51 20.54
N ARG A 324 12.22 4.67 19.66
CA ARG A 324 13.63 4.56 20.04
C ARG A 324 14.04 5.53 21.14
N LEU A 325 13.60 6.79 21.07
CA LEU A 325 13.85 7.78 22.12
C LEU A 325 13.13 7.44 23.44
N LYS A 326 12.01 6.71 23.38
CA LYS A 326 11.28 6.20 24.54
C LYS A 326 11.86 4.91 25.13
N GLY A 327 12.88 4.32 24.49
CA GLY A 327 13.59 3.14 24.98
C GLY A 327 13.31 1.85 24.23
N THR A 328 12.53 1.87 23.14
CA THR A 328 12.43 0.71 22.23
C THR A 328 13.78 0.47 21.57
N HIS A 329 14.34 -0.73 21.75
CA HIS A 329 15.57 -1.14 21.05
C HIS A 329 15.26 -1.46 19.59
N VAL A 330 15.90 -0.78 18.65
CA VAL A 330 15.63 -0.95 17.22
C VAL A 330 16.77 -1.71 16.54
N VAL A 331 16.45 -2.87 15.96
CA VAL A 331 17.39 -3.65 15.15
C VAL A 331 16.95 -3.58 13.70
N ASN A 332 17.83 -3.14 12.80
CA ASN A 332 17.59 -3.20 11.36
C ASN A 332 18.26 -4.43 10.75
N ILE A 333 17.48 -5.29 10.10
CA ILE A 333 18.00 -6.44 9.35
C ILE A 333 17.76 -6.17 7.87
N SER A 334 18.83 -6.07 7.10
CA SER A 334 18.78 -5.64 5.71
C SER A 334 19.95 -6.19 4.90
N VAL A 335 19.93 -5.98 3.59
CA VAL A 335 21.03 -6.41 2.68
C VAL A 335 22.02 -5.28 2.38
N GLU A 336 21.75 -4.08 2.89
CA GLU A 336 22.55 -2.88 2.67
C GLU A 336 22.38 -1.89 3.83
N TYR A 337 23.33 -0.98 4.01
CA TYR A 337 23.21 0.09 4.98
C TYR A 337 22.33 1.23 4.43
N GLY A 338 21.01 1.12 4.61
CA GLY A 338 20.02 2.08 4.12
C GLY A 338 19.64 3.20 5.09
N ALA A 339 18.70 4.06 4.69
CA ALA A 339 18.22 5.17 5.52
C ALA A 339 17.68 4.71 6.89
N THR A 340 17.04 3.55 6.94
CA THR A 340 16.50 2.97 8.18
C THR A 340 17.60 2.46 9.11
N ALA A 341 18.69 1.91 8.56
CA ALA A 341 19.86 1.50 9.34
C ALA A 341 20.46 2.68 10.14
N SER A 342 20.44 3.89 9.58
CA SER A 342 20.91 5.12 10.27
C SER A 342 20.08 5.53 11.50
N LYS A 343 18.93 4.88 11.71
CA LYS A 343 17.99 5.15 12.82
C LYS A 343 17.81 3.94 13.75
N ALA A 344 18.61 2.89 13.56
CA ALA A 344 18.62 1.71 14.41
C ALA A 344 19.73 1.77 15.47
N ASP A 345 19.57 1.01 16.54
CA ASP A 345 20.61 0.77 17.54
C ASP A 345 21.61 -0.28 17.06
N GLU A 346 21.12 -1.29 16.34
CA GLU A 346 21.93 -2.35 15.73
C GLU A 346 21.55 -2.57 14.27
N VAL A 347 22.53 -2.92 13.45
CA VAL A 347 22.34 -3.21 12.03
C VAL A 347 22.96 -4.56 11.71
N VAL A 348 22.13 -5.48 11.24
CA VAL A 348 22.54 -6.81 10.80
C VAL A 348 22.42 -6.87 9.28
N VAL A 349 23.57 -6.95 8.61
CA VAL A 349 23.61 -7.04 7.15
C VAL A 349 23.72 -8.51 6.73
N ILE A 350 22.71 -9.00 6.02
CA ILE A 350 22.65 -10.38 5.50
C ILE A 350 22.77 -10.40 3.97
N ARG A 351 23.05 -11.57 3.39
CA ARG A 351 23.08 -11.72 1.93
C ARG A 351 21.64 -11.73 1.38
N PRO A 352 21.38 -11.14 0.20
CA PRO A 352 20.06 -11.21 -0.43
C PRO A 352 19.54 -12.63 -0.56
N GLY A 353 18.29 -12.86 -0.14
CA GLY A 353 17.63 -14.16 -0.21
C GLY A 353 18.04 -15.16 0.88
N THR A 354 18.87 -14.76 1.85
CA THR A 354 19.30 -15.64 2.97
C THR A 354 18.51 -15.41 4.26
N ASP A 355 17.47 -14.58 4.21
CA ASP A 355 16.57 -14.30 5.33
C ASP A 355 16.00 -15.56 5.99
N PRO A 356 15.54 -16.60 5.24
CA PRO A 356 15.05 -17.82 5.88
C PRO A 356 16.12 -18.55 6.70
N ALA A 357 17.37 -18.56 6.24
CA ALA A 357 18.47 -19.19 6.98
C ALA A 357 18.78 -18.41 8.27
N PHE A 358 18.75 -17.08 8.21
CA PHE A 358 18.93 -16.24 9.41
C PHE A 358 17.77 -16.44 10.40
N ALA A 359 16.53 -16.47 9.93
CA ALA A 359 15.34 -16.72 10.76
C ALA A 359 15.38 -18.10 11.44
N LEU A 360 15.76 -19.16 10.72
CA LEU A 360 15.91 -20.49 11.28
C LEU A 360 17.04 -20.57 12.31
N GLY A 361 18.13 -19.82 12.12
CA GLY A 361 19.20 -19.69 13.12
C GLY A 361 18.69 -19.08 14.43
N LEU A 362 17.88 -18.01 14.35
CA LEU A 362 17.25 -17.41 15.53
C LEU A 362 16.29 -18.39 16.21
N ALA A 363 15.43 -19.07 15.44
CA ALA A 363 14.51 -20.07 15.96
C ALA A 363 15.23 -21.22 16.66
N GLN A 364 16.35 -21.70 16.08
CA GLN A 364 17.16 -22.75 16.67
C GLN A 364 17.68 -22.37 18.06
N VAL A 365 18.19 -21.13 18.23
CA VAL A 365 18.69 -20.66 19.53
C VAL A 365 17.57 -20.53 20.54
N ILE A 366 16.41 -20.01 20.13
CA ILE A 366 15.21 -19.90 20.98
C ILE A 366 14.77 -21.27 21.48
N LEU A 367 14.70 -22.26 20.59
CA LEU A 367 14.30 -23.62 20.93
C LEU A 367 15.34 -24.32 21.80
N ALA A 368 16.62 -24.29 21.41
CA ALA A 368 17.69 -24.96 22.13
C ALA A 368 17.89 -24.43 23.56
N LYS A 369 17.54 -23.16 23.80
CA LYS A 369 17.61 -22.52 25.12
C LYS A 369 16.27 -22.45 25.85
N ASN A 370 15.20 -23.05 25.30
CA ASN A 370 13.84 -23.01 25.85
C ASN A 370 13.34 -21.58 26.17
N LEU A 371 13.57 -20.63 25.26
CA LEU A 371 13.22 -19.22 25.42
C LEU A 371 11.84 -18.85 24.83
N PHE A 372 11.09 -19.84 24.34
CA PHE A 372 9.75 -19.64 23.78
C PHE A 372 8.66 -19.73 24.87
N ASP A 373 7.51 -19.11 24.60
CA ASP A 373 6.31 -19.27 25.44
C ASP A 373 5.62 -20.60 25.12
N ALA A 374 5.80 -21.58 26.00
CA ALA A 374 5.28 -22.92 25.81
C ALA A 374 3.74 -22.98 25.82
N ASP A 375 3.09 -22.17 26.66
CA ASP A 375 1.62 -22.12 26.75
C ASP A 375 1.03 -21.50 25.48
N PHE A 376 1.66 -20.45 24.95
CA PHE A 376 1.25 -19.85 23.70
C PHE A 376 1.39 -20.84 22.53
N VAL A 377 2.55 -21.49 22.41
CA VAL A 377 2.83 -22.48 21.35
C VAL A 377 1.83 -23.63 21.41
N ALA A 378 1.57 -24.19 22.59
CA ALA A 378 0.65 -25.31 22.75
C ALA A 378 -0.80 -24.98 22.38
N ARG A 379 -1.23 -23.72 22.54
CA ARG A 379 -2.62 -23.29 22.33
C ARG A 379 -2.90 -22.67 20.96
N ASN A 380 -1.90 -22.04 20.34
CA ASN A 380 -2.10 -21.18 19.17
C ASN A 380 -1.35 -21.63 17.93
N THR A 381 -0.64 -22.76 17.98
CA THR A 381 0.12 -23.30 16.85
C THR A 381 -0.21 -24.77 16.63
N ASP A 382 0.20 -25.29 15.48
CA ASP A 382 0.11 -26.70 15.10
C ASP A 382 1.34 -27.52 15.55
N LEU A 383 2.34 -26.91 16.19
CA LEU A 383 3.52 -27.60 16.72
C LEU A 383 3.23 -28.79 17.67
N PRO A 384 2.20 -28.77 18.54
CA PRO A 384 1.89 -29.93 19.38
C PRO A 384 1.09 -31.02 18.66
N PHE A 385 0.75 -30.85 17.38
CA PHE A 385 -0.05 -31.84 16.66
C PHE A 385 0.78 -33.10 16.40
N LEU A 386 0.15 -34.26 16.62
CA LEU A 386 0.75 -35.54 16.27
C LEU A 386 0.70 -35.72 14.75
N VAL A 387 1.83 -36.04 14.13
CA VAL A 387 1.93 -36.32 12.70
C VAL A 387 2.20 -37.80 12.51
N ARG A 388 1.43 -38.43 11.62
CA ARG A 388 1.61 -39.82 11.22
C ARG A 388 2.87 -39.96 10.35
N LEU A 389 3.77 -40.87 10.71
CA LEU A 389 5.03 -41.07 9.96
C LEU A 389 4.84 -41.84 8.64
N ASP A 390 3.74 -42.56 8.46
CA ASP A 390 3.43 -43.30 7.24
C ASP A 390 2.78 -42.44 6.15
N THR A 391 1.96 -41.45 6.54
CA THR A 391 1.25 -40.56 5.59
C THR A 391 1.75 -39.12 5.58
N LEU A 392 2.54 -38.72 6.59
CA LEU A 392 2.97 -37.35 6.83
C LEU A 392 1.80 -36.36 6.98
N GLN A 393 0.65 -36.85 7.46
CA GLN A 393 -0.54 -36.06 7.75
C GLN A 393 -0.79 -35.94 9.25
N PRO A 394 -1.49 -34.89 9.72
CA PRO A 394 -1.93 -34.80 11.11
C PRO A 394 -2.79 -36.01 11.52
N LEU A 395 -2.50 -36.59 12.69
CA LEU A 395 -3.27 -37.68 13.29
C LEU A 395 -4.62 -37.14 13.77
N ARG A 396 -5.70 -37.70 13.24
CA ARG A 396 -7.05 -37.32 13.62
C ARG A 396 -7.51 -38.09 14.87
N PRO A 397 -8.16 -37.44 15.86
CA PRO A 397 -8.61 -38.13 17.07
C PRO A 397 -9.53 -39.34 16.81
N GLN A 398 -10.37 -39.26 15.76
CA GLN A 398 -11.29 -40.33 15.37
C GLN A 398 -10.57 -41.62 14.93
N GLU A 399 -9.33 -41.50 14.46
CA GLU A 399 -8.52 -42.66 14.05
C GLU A 399 -7.98 -43.45 15.25
N VAL A 400 -7.93 -42.83 16.44
CA VAL A 400 -7.46 -43.45 17.69
C VAL A 400 -8.64 -43.81 18.60
N PHE A 401 -9.62 -42.92 18.68
CA PHE A 401 -10.76 -43.02 19.57
C PHE A 401 -12.02 -43.10 18.73
N ALA A 402 -12.51 -44.32 18.47
CA ALA A 402 -13.71 -44.54 17.67
C ALA A 402 -14.97 -43.81 18.21
N SER A 403 -15.02 -43.54 19.51
CA SER A 403 -16.10 -42.79 20.17
C SER A 403 -15.88 -41.27 20.20
N TYR A 404 -14.78 -40.75 19.65
CA TYR A 404 -14.50 -39.32 19.67
C TYR A 404 -15.46 -38.57 18.75
N GLN A 405 -16.18 -37.61 19.34
CA GLN A 405 -17.00 -36.67 18.61
C GLN A 405 -16.36 -35.29 18.70
N ALA A 406 -16.09 -34.68 17.54
CA ALA A 406 -15.56 -33.33 17.50
C ALA A 406 -16.58 -32.36 18.13
N PRO A 407 -16.13 -31.40 18.96
CA PRO A 407 -17.02 -30.38 19.48
C PRO A 407 -17.58 -29.55 18.32
N ALA A 408 -18.82 -29.07 18.48
CA ALA A 408 -19.40 -28.14 17.53
C ALA A 408 -18.51 -26.89 17.42
N LEU A 409 -18.19 -26.48 16.19
CA LEU A 409 -17.42 -25.27 15.94
C LEU A 409 -18.25 -24.06 16.37
N THR A 410 -17.72 -23.26 17.29
CA THR A 410 -18.38 -22.04 17.79
C THR A 410 -17.93 -20.79 17.04
N SER A 411 -16.76 -20.82 16.38
CA SER A 411 -16.15 -19.69 15.68
C SER A 411 -16.50 -19.60 14.19
N LEU A 412 -17.06 -20.67 13.61
CA LEU A 412 -17.36 -20.80 12.19
C LEU A 412 -18.79 -21.29 11.99
N ARG A 413 -19.58 -20.53 11.22
CA ARG A 413 -20.92 -20.92 10.79
C ARG A 413 -20.92 -21.35 9.33
N PHE A 414 -21.38 -22.58 9.09
CA PHE A 414 -21.62 -23.05 7.73
C PHE A 414 -22.95 -22.51 7.20
N VAL A 415 -22.91 -21.98 5.98
CA VAL A 415 -24.04 -21.35 5.28
C VAL A 415 -24.56 -22.32 4.24
N LYS A 416 -25.86 -22.64 4.33
CA LYS A 416 -26.49 -23.58 3.41
C LYS A 416 -26.63 -22.98 2.00
N PRO A 417 -26.68 -23.81 0.94
CA PRO A 417 -26.99 -23.33 -0.41
C PRO A 417 -28.28 -22.48 -0.41
N GLY A 418 -28.19 -21.24 -0.90
CA GLY A 418 -29.32 -20.29 -0.97
C GLY A 418 -29.58 -19.48 0.31
N GLU A 419 -28.89 -19.77 1.41
CA GLU A 419 -28.96 -18.97 2.64
C GLU A 419 -28.17 -17.66 2.46
N LYS A 420 -28.79 -16.53 2.81
CA LYS A 420 -28.10 -15.23 2.77
C LYS A 420 -27.32 -15.00 4.05
N THR A 421 -26.03 -14.70 3.91
CA THR A 421 -25.23 -14.22 5.03
C THR A 421 -25.66 -12.81 5.46
N PRO A 422 -25.59 -12.47 6.75
CA PRO A 422 -25.69 -11.09 7.18
C PRO A 422 -24.66 -10.21 6.45
N PRO A 423 -24.93 -8.89 6.30
CA PRO A 423 -23.91 -7.94 5.85
C PRO A 423 -22.63 -8.10 6.67
N SER A 424 -21.46 -7.91 6.05
CA SER A 424 -20.16 -8.12 6.70
C SER A 424 -20.01 -7.35 8.02
N THR A 425 -20.62 -6.18 8.15
CA THR A 425 -20.63 -5.36 9.37
C THR A 425 -21.46 -5.94 10.53
N GLN A 426 -22.29 -6.94 10.26
CA GLN A 426 -23.18 -7.61 11.22
C GLN A 426 -22.76 -9.08 11.47
N GLN A 427 -21.67 -9.54 10.86
CA GLN A 427 -21.16 -10.89 11.05
C GLN A 427 -20.44 -10.99 12.40
N GLN A 428 -20.89 -11.90 13.29
CA GLN A 428 -20.30 -12.14 14.61
C GLN A 428 -19.33 -13.34 14.65
N GLY A 429 -18.77 -13.72 13.51
CA GLY A 429 -17.90 -14.88 13.38
C GLY A 429 -17.56 -15.15 11.92
N GLN A 430 -16.81 -16.21 11.66
CA GLN A 430 -16.49 -16.62 10.30
C GLN A 430 -17.70 -17.34 9.68
N TYR A 431 -17.92 -17.12 8.38
CA TYR A 431 -18.95 -17.80 7.61
C TYR A 431 -18.26 -18.57 6.47
N ALA A 432 -18.56 -19.86 6.34
CA ALA A 432 -18.08 -20.68 5.23
C ALA A 432 -19.27 -21.35 4.53
N ALA A 433 -19.12 -21.68 3.25
CA ALA A 433 -20.14 -22.47 2.58
C ALA A 433 -20.23 -23.87 3.21
N GLU A 434 -21.43 -24.45 3.30
CA GLU A 434 -21.61 -25.83 3.79
C GLU A 434 -20.80 -26.84 2.96
N SER A 435 -20.52 -26.56 1.68
CA SER A 435 -19.63 -27.36 0.84
C SER A 435 -18.17 -27.39 1.32
N MET A 436 -17.75 -26.41 2.14
CA MET A 436 -16.44 -26.37 2.78
C MET A 436 -16.42 -27.13 4.12
N GLN A 437 -17.58 -27.60 4.60
CA GLN A 437 -17.64 -28.46 5.78
C GLN A 437 -16.99 -29.79 5.42
N LEU A 438 -15.81 -30.03 5.97
CA LEU A 438 -15.08 -31.27 5.79
C LEU A 438 -15.80 -32.38 6.54
N VAL A 439 -16.69 -33.07 5.84
CA VAL A 439 -17.24 -34.36 6.27
C VAL A 439 -16.28 -35.44 5.73
N ASP A 440 -15.58 -36.12 6.64
CA ASP A 440 -14.88 -37.39 6.40
C ASP A 440 -13.71 -37.42 5.40
N GLY A 441 -12.82 -36.42 5.37
CA GLY A 441 -11.48 -36.54 4.75
C GLY A 441 -11.43 -36.80 3.22
N GLN A 442 -12.54 -37.12 2.57
CA GLN A 442 -12.63 -37.32 1.12
C GLN A 442 -12.64 -36.00 0.36
N ASN A 443 -13.08 -34.92 0.99
CA ASN A 443 -13.16 -33.61 0.35
C ASN A 443 -11.82 -32.88 0.23
N LEU A 444 -10.81 -33.16 1.07
CA LEU A 444 -9.52 -32.47 0.96
C LEU A 444 -8.74 -32.95 -0.27
N SER A 445 -8.71 -34.26 -0.53
CA SER A 445 -8.13 -34.84 -1.74
C SER A 445 -8.84 -34.38 -3.01
N ASN A 446 -10.17 -34.30 -2.98
CA ASN A 446 -10.94 -33.79 -4.11
C ASN A 446 -10.74 -32.29 -4.34
N LEU A 447 -10.65 -31.48 -3.28
CA LEU A 447 -10.39 -30.04 -3.36
C LEU A 447 -8.95 -29.74 -3.83
N ILE A 448 -7.95 -30.47 -3.32
CA ILE A 448 -6.55 -30.36 -3.75
C ILE A 448 -6.38 -30.82 -5.20
N ASN A 449 -7.09 -31.88 -5.63
CA ASN A 449 -7.07 -32.30 -7.02
C ASN A 449 -7.76 -31.28 -7.93
N LYS A 450 -8.88 -30.68 -7.50
CA LYS A 450 -9.55 -29.59 -8.23
C LYS A 450 -8.65 -28.36 -8.38
N LEU A 451 -7.98 -27.95 -7.30
CA LEU A 451 -7.02 -26.83 -7.29
C LEU A 451 -5.70 -27.12 -8.02
N ARG A 452 -5.44 -28.37 -8.42
CA ARG A 452 -4.30 -28.75 -9.27
C ARG A 452 -4.67 -28.85 -10.74
N THR A 453 -5.97 -28.98 -11.06
CA THR A 453 -6.48 -29.12 -12.43
C THR A 453 -7.17 -27.86 -12.97
N ASP A 454 -7.44 -26.88 -12.10
CA ASP A 454 -7.91 -25.53 -12.42
C ASP A 454 -6.77 -24.51 -12.18
#